data_AF-A0A2J7RBI6-F1
#
_entry.id   AF-A0A2J7RBI6-F1
#
_cell.length_a   1.000
_cell.length_b   1.000
_cell.length_c   1.000
_cell.angle_alpha   90.00
_cell.angle_beta   90.00
_cell.angle_gamma   90.00
#
_symmetry.space_group_name_H-M   'P 1'
#
loop_
_entity.id
_entity.type
_entity.pdbx_description
1 polymer ?
#
loop_
_entity_poly.entity_id
_entity_poly.type
_entity_poly.pdbx_seq_one_letter_code
_entity_poly.pdbx_strand_id
1 'polypeptide(L)'
;MGISHGSVHAIVTKHLLYRKIFAQWVPYQLTEEQKTQRMAASLGHLQRYHEEEYAFLSRIATGDETWCHHFETINAQRYEDTLQKLRHAIKSKRPGMLSNGISLLHYNARPHTANSVRNTLQRLGWEVLHHPPYSPDLSPCDFHIFGGLKRDIRGHRFASDEDVCGWVKMWFRRQPTSFFKDRLISQWDKCINSFGDCF
;
A
#
# COMPACT_ATOMS: atom_id res chain seq x y z
N MET A 1 -1.54 -30.07 -1.72
CA MET A 1 -1.35 -29.63 -0.32
C MET A 1 -2.62 -29.99 0.47
N GLY A 2 -2.55 -31.00 1.34
CA GLY A 2 -3.72 -31.64 2.00
C GLY A 2 -4.06 -31.10 3.40
N ILE A 3 -3.96 -29.79 3.60
CA ILE A 3 -4.31 -29.16 4.89
C ILE A 3 -5.68 -28.50 4.75
N SER A 4 -6.60 -28.79 5.67
CA SER A 4 -7.95 -28.20 5.63
C SER A 4 -7.90 -26.69 5.89
N HIS A 5 -8.83 -25.93 5.32
CA HIS A 5 -8.97 -24.49 5.58
C HIS A 5 -9.11 -24.19 7.09
N GLY A 6 -9.84 -25.03 7.83
CA GLY A 6 -9.99 -24.90 9.28
C GLY A 6 -8.67 -25.08 10.03
N SER A 7 -7.84 -26.03 9.59
CA SER A 7 -6.50 -26.27 10.16
C SER A 7 -5.56 -25.09 9.88
N VAL A 8 -5.53 -24.57 8.65
CA VAL A 8 -4.72 -23.37 8.32
C VAL A 8 -5.19 -22.17 9.14
N HIS A 9 -6.50 -21.95 9.24
CA HIS A 9 -7.06 -20.86 10.04
C HIS A 9 -6.69 -20.98 11.51
N ALA A 10 -6.79 -22.18 12.11
CA ALA A 10 -6.40 -22.42 13.49
C ALA A 10 -4.90 -22.18 13.72
N ILE A 11 -4.04 -22.63 12.79
CA ILE A 11 -2.60 -22.38 12.87
C ILE A 11 -2.30 -20.88 12.86
N VAL A 12 -2.84 -20.14 11.89
CA VAL A 12 -2.56 -18.71 11.76
C VAL A 12 -3.09 -17.92 12.95
N THR A 13 -4.31 -18.21 13.41
CA THR A 13 -4.98 -17.40 14.44
C THR A 13 -4.65 -17.81 15.87
N LYS A 14 -4.50 -19.11 16.14
CA LYS A 14 -4.33 -19.63 17.52
C LYS A 14 -2.89 -19.98 17.86
N HIS A 15 -2.09 -20.40 16.87
CA HIS A 15 -0.70 -20.83 17.11
C HIS A 15 0.31 -19.75 16.75
N LEU A 16 0.14 -19.10 15.59
CA LEU A 16 0.99 -17.98 15.17
C LEU A 16 0.51 -16.64 15.73
N LEU A 17 -0.71 -16.59 16.27
CA LEU A 17 -1.34 -15.38 16.81
C LEU A 17 -1.34 -14.24 15.78
N TYR A 18 -1.79 -14.50 14.55
CA TYR A 18 -2.01 -13.47 13.54
C TYR A 18 -3.51 -13.18 13.40
N ARG A 19 -3.83 -11.91 13.14
CA ARG A 19 -5.16 -11.47 12.72
C ARG A 19 -5.10 -10.85 11.34
N LYS A 20 -6.22 -10.91 10.63
CA LYS A 20 -6.34 -10.26 9.33
C LYS A 20 -6.80 -8.82 9.55
N ILE A 21 -5.97 -7.86 9.13
CA ILE A 21 -6.31 -6.44 9.12
C ILE A 21 -6.34 -6.02 7.66
N PHE A 22 -7.52 -5.60 7.18
CA PHE A 22 -7.81 -5.35 5.77
C PHE A 22 -7.41 -6.55 4.87
N ALA A 23 -6.47 -6.33 3.95
CA ALA A 23 -5.99 -7.33 3.01
C ALA A 23 -4.80 -8.15 3.52
N GLN A 24 -4.19 -7.78 4.66
CA GLN A 24 -2.92 -8.35 5.14
C GLN A 24 -3.05 -9.07 6.49
N TRP A 25 -2.15 -10.02 6.75
CA TRP A 25 -2.02 -10.70 8.03
C TRP A 25 -1.01 -9.94 8.90
N VAL A 26 -1.47 -9.51 10.07
CA VAL A 26 -0.69 -8.75 11.04
C VAL A 26 -0.60 -9.57 12.33
N PRO A 27 0.56 -9.61 13.01
CA PRO A 27 0.65 -10.18 14.35
C PRO A 27 -0.45 -9.60 15.26
N TYR A 28 -1.09 -10.43 16.07
CA TYR A 28 -2.15 -10.04 16.99
C TYR A 28 -1.62 -9.05 18.04
N GLN A 29 -0.36 -9.23 18.46
CA GLN A 29 0.39 -8.31 19.29
C GLN A 29 1.60 -7.81 18.52
N LEU A 30 1.65 -6.50 18.29
CA LEU A 30 2.87 -5.84 17.85
C LEU A 30 3.84 -5.72 19.03
N THR A 31 5.14 -5.77 18.75
CA THR A 31 6.15 -5.45 19.76
C THR A 31 6.14 -3.95 20.07
N GLU A 32 6.57 -3.54 21.27
CA GLU A 32 6.66 -2.12 21.63
C GLU A 32 7.55 -1.32 20.66
N GLU A 33 8.59 -1.96 20.12
CA GLU A 33 9.43 -1.38 19.06
C GLU A 33 8.61 -1.13 17.78
N GLN A 34 7.79 -2.08 17.33
CA GLN A 34 6.93 -1.90 16.15
C GLN A 34 5.88 -0.81 16.37
N LYS A 35 5.27 -0.74 17.56
CA LYS A 35 4.33 0.32 17.92
C LYS A 35 5.01 1.70 17.93
N THR A 36 6.21 1.78 18.49
CA THR A 36 7.03 3.00 18.51
C THR A 36 7.36 3.46 17.09
N GLN A 37 7.81 2.56 16.22
CA GLN A 37 8.07 2.87 14.80
C GLN A 37 6.81 3.38 14.09
N ARG A 38 5.65 2.78 14.38
CA ARG A 38 4.35 3.20 13.82
C ARG A 38 3.95 4.61 14.24
N MET A 39 4.08 4.91 15.54
CA MET A 39 3.81 6.25 16.06
C MET A 39 4.80 7.28 15.51
N ALA A 40 6.10 6.96 15.48
CA ALA A 40 7.14 7.84 14.96
C ALA A 40 6.90 8.18 13.48
N ALA A 41 6.56 7.18 12.66
CA ALA A 41 6.19 7.41 11.27
C ALA A 41 4.98 8.33 11.13
N SER A 42 3.90 8.03 11.87
CA SER A 42 2.65 8.80 11.82
C SER A 42 2.85 10.24 12.28
N LEU A 43 3.58 10.45 13.38
CA LEU A 43 3.90 11.77 13.91
C LEU A 43 4.76 12.57 12.94
N GLY A 44 5.79 11.96 12.35
CA GLY A 44 6.64 12.63 11.35
C GLY A 44 5.85 13.08 10.11
N HIS A 45 4.92 12.25 9.63
CA HIS A 45 4.06 12.61 8.49
C HIS A 45 3.05 13.71 8.85
N LEU A 46 2.48 13.69 10.05
CA LEU A 46 1.57 14.73 10.53
C LEU A 46 2.30 16.06 10.72
N GLN A 47 3.51 16.05 11.29
CA GLN A 47 4.31 17.26 11.44
C GLN A 47 4.60 17.89 10.08
N ARG A 48 5.02 17.09 9.09
CA ARG A 48 5.21 17.57 7.72
C ARG A 48 3.93 18.10 7.09
N TYR A 49 2.80 17.46 7.35
CA TYR A 49 1.51 18.00 6.92
C TYR A 49 1.19 19.34 7.60
N HIS A 50 1.56 19.56 8.86
CA HIS A 50 1.39 20.87 9.49
C HIS A 50 2.31 21.95 8.91
N GLU A 51 3.48 21.59 8.41
CA GLU A 51 4.46 22.52 7.83
C GLU A 51 4.18 22.82 6.34
N GLU A 52 3.81 21.81 5.56
CA GLU A 52 3.63 21.89 4.10
C GLU A 52 2.14 21.89 3.68
N GLU A 53 1.21 21.67 4.61
CA GLU A 53 -0.23 21.53 4.38
C GLU A 53 -0.56 20.55 3.23
N TYR A 54 -1.54 20.92 2.40
CA TYR A 54 -1.99 20.12 1.27
C TYR A 54 -0.90 19.95 0.20
N ALA A 55 0.15 20.77 0.18
CA ALA A 55 1.25 20.60 -0.78
C ALA A 55 1.94 19.25 -0.58
N PHE A 56 2.15 18.83 0.68
CA PHE A 56 2.68 17.50 1.00
C PHE A 56 1.76 16.38 0.52
N LEU A 57 0.46 16.43 0.85
CA LEU A 57 -0.47 15.39 0.43
C LEU A 57 -0.61 15.29 -1.08
N SER A 58 -0.64 16.44 -1.77
CA SER A 58 -0.83 16.52 -3.23
C SER A 58 0.29 15.83 -4.04
N ARG A 59 1.46 15.63 -3.43
CA ARG A 59 2.62 14.98 -4.05
C ARG A 59 2.85 13.53 -3.60
N ILE A 60 1.97 12.98 -2.76
CA ILE A 60 2.05 11.57 -2.37
C ILE A 60 1.56 10.67 -3.50
N ALA A 61 2.40 9.70 -3.89
CA ALA A 61 2.00 8.55 -4.69
C ALA A 61 1.98 7.33 -3.78
N THR A 62 0.87 6.59 -3.75
CA THR A 62 0.77 5.34 -2.99
C THR A 62 0.58 4.16 -3.93
N GLY A 63 1.20 3.03 -3.60
CA GLY A 63 1.10 1.80 -4.36
C GLY A 63 1.45 0.58 -3.52
N ASP A 64 0.75 -0.52 -3.79
CA ASP A 64 0.97 -1.83 -3.17
C ASP A 64 0.46 -2.93 -4.13
N GLU A 65 0.79 -4.18 -3.86
CA GLU A 65 0.41 -5.33 -4.68
C GLU A 65 -0.71 -6.16 -4.05
N THR A 66 -1.64 -6.65 -4.88
CA THR A 66 -2.70 -7.55 -4.40
C THR A 66 -3.04 -8.64 -5.41
N TRP A 67 -3.24 -9.86 -4.89
CA TRP A 67 -3.58 -11.03 -5.70
C TRP A 67 -5.03 -10.97 -6.19
N CYS A 68 -5.23 -11.12 -7.50
CA CYS A 68 -6.55 -11.09 -8.15
C CYS A 68 -6.85 -12.32 -9.03
N HIS A 69 -5.85 -12.95 -9.67
CA HIS A 69 -6.07 -14.10 -10.55
C HIS A 69 -4.88 -15.07 -10.58
N HIS A 70 -3.87 -14.83 -11.43
CA HIS A 70 -2.69 -15.67 -11.55
C HIS A 70 -1.53 -15.21 -10.65
N PHE A 71 -0.67 -16.14 -10.25
CA PHE A 71 0.48 -15.87 -9.39
C PHE A 71 1.73 -15.61 -10.24
N GLU A 72 2.10 -14.34 -10.39
CA GLU A 72 3.46 -13.96 -10.77
C GLU A 72 4.07 -13.08 -9.68
N THR A 73 5.23 -13.48 -9.17
CA THR A 73 5.93 -12.73 -8.12
C THR A 73 6.55 -11.45 -8.68
N ILE A 74 6.39 -10.35 -7.96
CA ILE A 74 7.15 -9.12 -8.23
C ILE A 74 8.58 -9.28 -7.69
N ASN A 75 9.55 -9.22 -8.59
CA ASN A 75 10.97 -9.13 -8.26
C ASN A 75 11.45 -7.66 -8.39
N ALA A 76 12.69 -7.38 -7.99
CA ALA A 76 13.25 -6.02 -8.05
C ALA A 76 13.18 -5.43 -9.47
N GLN A 77 13.59 -6.19 -10.50
CA GLN A 77 13.58 -5.71 -11.88
C GLN A 77 12.17 -5.31 -12.37
N ARG A 78 11.17 -6.17 -12.11
CA ARG A 78 9.76 -5.88 -12.48
C ARG A 78 9.22 -4.67 -11.73
N TYR A 79 9.62 -4.49 -10.48
CA TYR A 79 9.26 -3.31 -9.70
C TYR A 79 9.90 -2.05 -10.31
N GLU A 80 11.17 -2.09 -10.72
CA GLU A 80 11.83 -0.98 -11.42
C GLU A 80 11.12 -0.62 -12.73
N ASP A 81 10.75 -1.61 -13.54
CA ASP A 81 9.98 -1.38 -14.77
C ASP A 81 8.61 -0.73 -14.47
N THR A 82 8.00 -1.12 -13.35
CA THR A 82 6.74 -0.54 -12.87
C THR A 82 6.92 0.92 -12.47
N LEU A 83 8.00 1.27 -11.75
CA LEU A 83 8.34 2.65 -11.41
C LEU A 83 8.58 3.51 -12.65
N GLN A 84 9.25 2.96 -13.68
CA GLN A 84 9.44 3.66 -14.96
C GLN A 84 8.10 3.91 -15.65
N LYS A 85 7.23 2.90 -15.75
CA LYS A 85 5.88 3.04 -16.33
C LYS A 85 5.05 4.07 -15.55
N LEU A 86 5.11 4.04 -14.22
CA LEU A 86 4.43 4.98 -13.35
C LEU A 86 4.92 6.42 -13.60
N ARG A 87 6.22 6.65 -13.71
CA ARG A 87 6.77 7.97 -14.04
C ARG A 87 6.22 8.51 -15.37
N HIS A 88 6.18 7.68 -16.42
CA HIS A 88 5.62 8.09 -17.71
C HIS A 88 4.13 8.43 -17.61
N ALA A 89 3.37 7.62 -16.85
CA ALA A 89 1.96 7.88 -16.61
C ALA A 89 1.74 9.19 -15.84
N ILE A 90 2.53 9.47 -14.80
CA ILE A 90 2.45 10.72 -14.04
C ILE A 90 2.81 11.91 -14.95
N LYS A 91 3.86 11.79 -15.77
CA LYS A 91 4.23 12.84 -16.75
C LYS A 91 3.06 13.20 -17.68
N SER A 92 2.29 12.21 -18.11
CA SER A 92 1.15 12.42 -19.00
C SER A 92 -0.12 12.91 -18.28
N LYS A 93 -0.39 12.38 -17.07
CA LYS A 93 -1.69 12.57 -16.39
C LYS A 93 -1.66 13.63 -15.30
N ARG A 94 -0.50 13.91 -14.71
CA ARG A 94 -0.29 14.85 -13.59
C ARG A 94 1.09 15.53 -13.72
N PRO A 95 1.35 16.32 -14.78
CA PRO A 95 2.67 16.90 -15.02
C PRO A 95 3.18 17.76 -13.85
N GLY A 96 2.30 18.50 -13.16
CA GLY A 96 2.66 19.32 -11.99
C GLY A 96 3.13 18.51 -10.76
N MET A 97 2.80 17.22 -10.69
CA MET A 97 3.28 16.35 -9.60
C MET A 97 4.79 16.03 -9.75
N LEU A 98 5.32 16.05 -10.98
CA LEU A 98 6.75 15.83 -11.20
C LEU A 98 7.59 17.05 -10.82
N SER A 99 7.09 18.26 -11.06
CA SER A 99 7.81 19.50 -10.70
C SER A 99 7.89 19.69 -9.19
N ASN A 100 6.90 19.20 -8.45
CA ASN A 100 6.83 19.34 -6.99
C ASN A 100 7.63 18.27 -6.22
N GLY A 101 8.20 17.29 -6.93
CA GLY A 101 8.86 16.12 -6.34
C GLY A 101 7.84 15.10 -5.82
N ILE A 102 8.05 13.80 -6.09
CA ILE A 102 7.12 12.74 -5.69
C ILE A 102 7.55 12.16 -4.34
N SER A 103 6.59 11.99 -3.43
CA SER A 103 6.76 11.23 -2.19
C SER A 103 6.05 9.88 -2.32
N LEU A 104 6.81 8.80 -2.47
CA LEU A 104 6.30 7.44 -2.63
C LEU A 104 6.01 6.80 -1.27
N LEU A 105 4.76 6.40 -1.06
CA LEU A 105 4.33 5.57 0.07
C LEU A 105 4.06 4.14 -0.41
N HIS A 106 4.97 3.23 -0.10
CA HIS A 106 4.89 1.81 -0.49
C HIS A 106 5.32 0.89 0.66
N TYR A 107 4.90 -0.37 0.61
CA TYR A 107 5.28 -1.37 1.60
C TYR A 107 6.74 -1.78 1.48
N ASN A 108 7.42 -2.04 2.60
CA ASN A 108 8.83 -2.43 2.66
C ASN A 108 9.07 -3.91 2.28
N ALA A 109 8.43 -4.39 1.22
CA ALA A 109 8.68 -5.73 0.70
C ALA A 109 10.15 -5.88 0.26
N ARG A 110 10.69 -7.12 0.31
CA ARG A 110 12.05 -7.43 -0.13
C ARG A 110 12.44 -6.87 -1.51
N PRO A 111 11.61 -6.99 -2.57
CA PRO A 111 11.95 -6.39 -3.87
C PRO A 111 12.07 -4.86 -3.80
N HIS A 112 11.26 -4.20 -2.97
CA HIS A 112 11.20 -2.74 -2.88
C HIS A 112 12.40 -2.13 -2.16
N THR A 113 13.04 -2.93 -1.30
CA THR A 113 14.23 -2.55 -0.53
C THR A 113 15.53 -3.02 -1.17
N ALA A 114 15.50 -3.56 -2.40
CA ALA A 114 16.70 -3.90 -3.15
C ALA A 114 17.51 -2.66 -3.51
N ASN A 115 18.85 -2.78 -3.55
CA ASN A 115 19.74 -1.66 -3.88
C ASN A 115 19.47 -1.10 -5.28
N SER A 116 19.14 -1.96 -6.26
CA SER A 116 18.80 -1.53 -7.61
C SER A 116 17.55 -0.63 -7.64
N VAL A 117 16.52 -1.00 -6.87
CA VAL A 117 15.30 -0.19 -6.70
C VAL A 117 15.59 1.15 -6.02
N ARG A 118 16.39 1.15 -4.94
CA ARG A 118 16.81 2.40 -4.27
C ARG A 118 17.55 3.33 -5.22
N ASN A 119 18.48 2.80 -6.01
CA ASN A 119 19.22 3.57 -7.03
C ASN A 119 18.29 4.11 -8.10
N THR A 120 17.30 3.33 -8.53
CA THR A 120 16.28 3.77 -9.48
C THR A 120 15.44 4.90 -8.89
N LEU A 121 14.95 4.80 -7.64
CA LEU A 121 14.18 5.87 -6.98
C LEU A 121 15.00 7.16 -6.82
N GLN A 122 16.29 7.05 -6.46
CA GLN A 122 17.21 8.19 -6.39
C GLN A 122 17.39 8.85 -7.77
N ARG A 123 17.57 8.05 -8.84
CA ARG A 123 17.66 8.56 -10.22
C ARG A 123 16.38 9.25 -10.67
N LEU A 124 15.23 8.79 -10.19
CA LEU A 124 13.95 9.43 -10.47
C LEU A 124 13.71 10.70 -9.63
N GLY A 125 14.51 10.94 -8.59
CA GLY A 125 14.34 12.05 -7.65
C GLY A 125 13.12 11.88 -6.75
N TRP A 126 12.71 10.64 -6.47
CA TRP A 126 11.54 10.36 -5.65
C TRP A 126 11.95 10.15 -4.21
N GLU A 127 11.27 10.86 -3.30
CA GLU A 127 11.37 10.64 -1.88
C GLU A 127 10.60 9.38 -1.51
N VAL A 128 11.17 8.51 -0.66
CA VAL A 128 10.45 7.36 -0.11
C VAL A 128 10.00 7.71 1.30
N LEU A 129 8.68 7.71 1.51
CA LEU A 129 8.12 7.94 2.84
C LEU A 129 8.38 6.74 3.74
N HIS A 130 8.73 7.02 5.00
CA HIS A 130 8.90 5.96 5.98
C HIS A 130 7.56 5.25 6.22
N HIS A 131 7.50 3.96 5.88
CA HIS A 131 6.35 3.11 6.14
C HIS A 131 6.75 2.03 7.17
N PRO A 132 6.10 1.99 8.34
CA PRO A 132 6.42 1.04 9.39
C PRO A 132 5.99 -0.39 9.01
N PRO A 133 6.67 -1.44 9.52
CA PRO A 133 6.28 -2.83 9.26
C PRO A 133 4.87 -3.13 9.79
N TYR A 134 4.20 -4.13 9.21
CA TYR A 134 2.90 -4.63 9.66
C TYR A 134 1.81 -3.56 9.81
N SER A 135 1.77 -2.59 8.89
CA SER A 135 0.93 -1.39 9.02
C SER A 135 -0.05 -1.17 7.86
N PRO A 136 -0.90 -2.17 7.53
CA PRO A 136 -1.88 -2.04 6.45
C PRO A 136 -2.94 -0.96 6.73
N ASP A 137 -3.20 -0.65 8.00
CA ASP A 137 -4.08 0.45 8.42
C ASP A 137 -3.51 1.85 8.12
N LEU A 138 -2.22 1.95 7.80
CA LEU A 138 -1.54 3.17 7.36
C LEU A 138 -1.26 3.19 5.84
N SER A 139 -1.76 2.19 5.10
CA SER A 139 -1.61 2.05 3.64
C SER A 139 -2.95 2.27 2.93
N PRO A 140 -3.13 3.33 2.12
CA PRO A 140 -4.38 3.59 1.41
C PRO A 140 -4.80 2.45 0.48
N CYS A 141 -3.83 1.74 -0.08
CA CYS A 141 -4.08 0.55 -0.89
C CYS A 141 -4.81 -0.52 -0.07
N ASP A 142 -4.35 -0.80 1.14
CA ASP A 142 -4.93 -1.83 2.00
C ASP A 142 -6.26 -1.39 2.64
N PHE A 143 -6.28 -0.25 3.32
CA PHE A 143 -7.45 0.13 4.13
C PHE A 143 -8.65 0.62 3.31
N HIS A 144 -8.44 0.99 2.04
CA HIS A 144 -9.47 1.61 1.22
C HIS A 144 -9.64 0.95 -0.16
N ILE A 145 -8.59 0.86 -0.96
CA ILE A 145 -8.69 0.44 -2.37
C ILE A 145 -8.98 -1.06 -2.49
N PHE A 146 -8.16 -1.90 -1.87
CA PHE A 146 -8.23 -3.35 -2.04
C PHE A 146 -9.48 -3.98 -1.43
N GLY A 147 -10.02 -3.40 -0.36
CA GLY A 147 -11.28 -3.85 0.23
C GLY A 147 -12.44 -3.79 -0.76
N GLY A 148 -12.59 -2.63 -1.43
CA GLY A 148 -13.61 -2.44 -2.47
C GLY A 148 -13.37 -3.33 -3.69
N LEU A 149 -12.13 -3.33 -4.20
CA LEU A 149 -11.76 -4.12 -5.37
C LEU A 149 -12.05 -5.61 -5.16
N LYS A 150 -11.59 -6.19 -4.03
CA LYS A 150 -11.76 -7.61 -3.72
C LYS A 150 -13.20 -8.00 -3.49
N ARG A 151 -14.01 -7.11 -2.91
CA ARG A 151 -15.45 -7.35 -2.74
C ARG A 151 -16.13 -7.44 -4.10
N ASP A 152 -15.83 -6.52 -5.00
CA ASP A 152 -16.55 -6.39 -6.27
C ASP A 152 -16.05 -7.40 -7.32
N ILE A 153 -14.78 -7.80 -7.26
CA ILE A 153 -14.23 -8.86 -8.13
C ILE A 153 -14.67 -10.27 -7.70
N ARG A 154 -15.11 -10.42 -6.44
CA ARG A 154 -15.53 -11.71 -5.89
C ARG A 154 -16.66 -12.31 -6.72
N GLY A 155 -16.54 -13.60 -7.04
CA GLY A 155 -17.55 -14.32 -7.82
C GLY A 155 -17.43 -14.14 -9.32
N HIS A 156 -16.56 -13.24 -9.80
CA HIS A 156 -16.23 -13.18 -11.22
C HIS A 156 -15.32 -14.36 -11.61
N ARG A 157 -15.53 -14.90 -12.81
CA ARG A 157 -14.64 -15.85 -13.46
C ARG A 157 -14.13 -15.19 -14.74
N PHE A 158 -12.82 -15.21 -14.92
CA PHE A 158 -12.16 -14.63 -16.08
C PHE A 158 -11.56 -15.75 -16.93
N ALA A 159 -11.54 -15.58 -18.25
CA ALA A 159 -10.97 -16.57 -19.15
C ALA A 159 -9.47 -16.33 -19.39
N SER A 160 -8.99 -15.10 -19.19
CA SER A 160 -7.59 -14.69 -19.38
C SER A 160 -7.15 -13.60 -18.41
N ASP A 161 -5.84 -13.36 -18.34
CA ASP A 161 -5.28 -12.25 -17.57
C ASP A 161 -5.59 -10.88 -18.21
N GLU A 162 -5.78 -10.83 -19.53
CA GLU A 162 -6.25 -9.63 -20.23
C GLU A 162 -7.66 -9.23 -19.77
N ASP A 163 -8.55 -10.20 -19.57
CA ASP A 163 -9.91 -9.95 -19.07
C ASP A 163 -9.87 -9.37 -17.66
N VAL A 164 -9.03 -9.94 -16.78
CA VAL A 164 -8.80 -9.43 -15.42
C VAL A 164 -8.27 -7.99 -15.49
N CYS A 165 -7.26 -7.74 -16.33
CA CYS A 165 -6.68 -6.40 -16.49
C CYS A 165 -7.71 -5.39 -17.01
N GLY A 166 -8.55 -5.79 -17.98
CA GLY A 166 -9.64 -4.98 -18.52
C GLY A 166 -10.67 -4.64 -17.45
N TRP A 167 -11.11 -5.64 -16.70
CA TRP A 167 -12.07 -5.47 -15.61
C TRP A 167 -11.55 -4.56 -14.51
N VAL A 168 -10.32 -4.78 -14.03
CA VAL A 168 -9.70 -3.94 -12.98
C VAL A 168 -9.56 -2.49 -13.44
N LYS A 169 -9.11 -2.25 -14.69
CA LYS A 169 -9.07 -0.90 -15.28
C LYS A 169 -10.45 -0.24 -15.31
N MET A 170 -11.48 -1.00 -15.69
CA MET A 170 -12.86 -0.49 -15.70
C MET A 170 -13.38 -0.21 -14.29
N TRP A 171 -13.05 -1.05 -13.30
CA TRP A 171 -13.42 -0.84 -11.91
C TRP A 171 -12.86 0.48 -11.38
N PHE A 172 -11.58 0.78 -11.61
CA PHE A 172 -10.98 2.06 -11.22
C PHE A 172 -11.63 3.27 -11.90
N ARG A 173 -11.96 3.16 -13.20
CA ARG A 173 -12.64 4.24 -13.96
C ARG A 173 -14.05 4.54 -13.48
N ARG A 174 -14.73 3.56 -12.86
CA ARG A 174 -16.09 3.72 -12.31
C ARG A 174 -16.10 4.41 -10.94
N GLN A 175 -14.95 4.47 -10.25
CA GLN A 175 -14.90 5.12 -8.95
C GLN A 175 -15.00 6.64 -9.09
N PRO A 176 -15.83 7.31 -8.27
CA PRO A 176 -15.90 8.77 -8.29
C PRO A 176 -14.57 9.37 -7.80
N THR A 177 -14.26 10.62 -8.17
CA THR A 177 -13.03 11.30 -7.71
C THR A 177 -12.93 11.36 -6.19
N SER A 178 -14.06 11.48 -5.48
CA SER A 178 -14.12 11.44 -4.01
C SER A 178 -13.64 10.13 -3.41
N PHE A 179 -13.66 9.02 -4.17
CA PHE A 179 -13.11 7.74 -3.74
C PHE A 179 -11.60 7.82 -3.54
N PHE A 180 -10.89 8.61 -4.35
CA PHE A 180 -9.43 8.75 -4.25
C PHE A 180 -8.98 9.90 -3.34
N LYS A 181 -9.90 10.52 -2.58
CA LYS A 181 -9.52 11.53 -1.59
C LYS A 181 -8.72 10.89 -0.46
N ASP A 182 -7.61 11.52 -0.12
CA ASP A 182 -6.70 11.03 0.90
C ASP A 182 -7.37 10.94 2.27
N ARG A 183 -7.16 9.80 2.94
CA ARG A 183 -7.61 9.55 4.32
C ARG A 183 -6.43 9.41 5.28
N LEU A 184 -5.22 9.67 4.79
CA LEU A 184 -3.95 9.43 5.49
C LEU A 184 -3.86 10.17 6.83
N ILE A 185 -4.23 11.46 6.87
CA ILE A 185 -4.22 12.26 8.10
C ILE A 185 -4.99 11.56 9.23
N SER A 186 -6.24 11.19 8.96
CA SER A 186 -7.08 10.51 9.95
C SER A 186 -6.52 9.16 10.42
N GLN A 187 -5.74 8.47 9.57
CA GLN A 187 -5.14 7.19 9.93
C GLN A 187 -3.86 7.40 10.75
N TRP A 188 -3.04 8.41 10.43
CA TRP A 188 -1.89 8.80 11.24
C TRP A 188 -2.35 9.26 12.64
N ASP A 189 -3.41 10.05 12.74
CA ASP A 189 -3.99 10.47 14.02
C ASP A 189 -4.48 9.27 14.85
N LYS A 190 -5.22 8.35 14.23
CA LYS A 190 -5.67 7.13 14.91
C LYS A 190 -4.51 6.26 15.37
N CYS A 191 -3.42 6.19 14.61
CA CYS A 191 -2.24 5.43 15.02
C CYS A 191 -1.65 5.97 16.31
N ILE A 192 -1.54 7.30 16.43
CA ILE A 192 -1.03 7.96 17.64
C ILE A 192 -2.00 7.74 18.81
N ASN A 193 -3.30 7.97 18.59
CA ASN A 193 -4.33 7.79 19.61
C ASN A 193 -4.50 6.32 20.06
N SER A 194 -4.05 5.37 19.24
CA SER A 194 -4.03 3.94 19.57
C SER A 194 -2.70 3.48 20.14
N PHE A 195 -1.80 4.39 20.52
CA PHE A 195 -0.46 4.07 21.03
C PHE A 195 0.34 3.12 20.12
N GLY A 196 0.17 3.28 18.80
CA GLY A 196 0.84 2.44 17.80
C GLY A 196 0.21 1.06 17.59
N ASP A 197 -0.89 0.71 18.28
CA ASP A 197 -1.65 -0.49 17.94
C ASP A 197 -2.36 -0.36 16.59
N CYS A 198 -2.65 -1.50 15.96
CA CYS A 198 -3.46 -1.52 14.73
C CYS A 198 -4.95 -1.46 15.06
N PHE A 199 -5.71 -0.77 14.20
CA PHE A 199 -7.14 -0.47 14.37
C PHE A 199 -7.98 -0.84 13.14
#